data_AF-A0A931SZW7-F1
#
_entry.id   AF-A0A931SZW7-F1
#
_cell.length_a   1.000
_cell.length_b   1.000
_cell.length_c   1.000
_cell.angle_alpha   90.00
_cell.angle_beta   90.00
_cell.angle_gamma   90.00
#
_symmetry.space_group_name_H-M   'P 1'
#
loop_
_entity.id
_entity.type
_entity.pdbx_description
1 polymer ?
#
loop_
_entity_poly.entity_id
_entity_poly.type
_entity_poly.pdbx_seq_one_letter_code
_entity_poly.pdbx_strand_id
1 'polypeptide(L)'
;MFALALIKRGEVVAMWGGNFVNGAEAVKTRLAGKAIQQIDDDVFEVFDYEKRGEGAPTYYHNHSCNPNTWMKDEVTIIASRDIASDEELTVDYAMFEADEDHVAIAECKCGTP
;
A
#
# COMPACT_ATOMS: atom_id res chain seq x y z
N MET A 1 9.37 4.62 -3.52
CA MET A 1 9.75 3.71 -4.62
C MET A 1 9.76 4.51 -5.94
N PHE A 2 10.60 4.18 -6.93
CA PHE A 2 10.70 4.94 -8.19
C PHE A 2 10.55 4.04 -9.42
N ALA A 3 9.95 4.57 -10.49
CA ALA A 3 9.85 3.86 -11.77
C ALA A 3 11.22 3.85 -12.48
N LEU A 4 11.66 2.67 -12.97
CA LEU A 4 12.91 2.54 -13.73
C LEU A 4 12.72 2.74 -15.24
N ALA A 5 11.47 2.83 -15.69
CA ALA A 5 11.07 3.01 -17.08
C ALA A 5 9.65 3.60 -17.11
N LEU A 6 9.18 3.97 -18.30
CA LEU A 6 7.79 4.39 -18.52
C LEU A 6 6.83 3.28 -18.10
N ILE A 7 5.89 3.61 -17.21
CA ILE A 7 4.74 2.76 -16.87
C ILE A 7 3.50 3.41 -17.48
N LYS A 8 2.77 2.67 -18.29
CA LYS A 8 1.55 3.11 -18.95
C LYS A 8 0.38 3.08 -17.99
N ARG A 9 -0.56 4.00 -18.20
CA ARG A 9 -1.83 4.02 -17.48
C ARG A 9 -2.47 2.63 -17.49
N GLY A 10 -2.87 2.16 -16.32
CA GLY A 10 -3.53 0.87 -16.12
C GLY A 10 -2.59 -0.33 -15.98
N GLU A 11 -1.28 -0.16 -16.17
CA GLU A 11 -0.32 -1.23 -15.88
C GLU A 11 -0.22 -1.49 -14.38
N VAL A 12 0.00 -2.75 -14.02
CA VAL A 12 0.22 -3.18 -12.64
C VAL A 12 1.58 -2.69 -12.16
N VAL A 13 1.58 -1.98 -11.04
CA VAL A 13 2.77 -1.42 -10.40
C VAL A 13 3.22 -2.31 -9.25
N ALA A 14 2.27 -2.75 -8.43
CA ALA A 14 2.54 -3.62 -7.29
C ALA A 14 1.34 -4.54 -7.04
N MET A 15 1.63 -5.72 -6.50
CA MET A 15 0.63 -6.60 -5.93
C MET A 15 1.07 -6.95 -4.52
N TRP A 16 0.15 -6.71 -3.57
CA TRP A 16 0.28 -7.16 -2.20
C TRP A 16 -0.35 -8.56 -2.06
N GLY A 17 -0.18 -9.19 -0.90
CA GLY A 17 -0.68 -10.54 -0.65
C GLY A 17 0.40 -11.61 -0.50
N GLY A 18 0.00 -12.74 0.08
CA GLY A 18 0.89 -13.88 0.38
C GLY A 18 0.81 -14.41 1.81
N ASN A 19 0.17 -13.69 2.72
CA ASN A 19 -0.19 -14.20 4.05
C ASN A 19 -1.50 -13.57 4.52
N PHE A 20 -2.55 -14.38 4.60
CA PHE A 20 -3.90 -13.93 4.98
C PHE A 20 -4.35 -14.62 6.25
N VAL A 21 -5.01 -13.85 7.12
CA VAL A 21 -5.52 -14.30 8.41
C VAL A 21 -6.94 -13.74 8.62
N ASN A 22 -7.69 -14.34 9.55
CA ASN A 22 -8.97 -13.79 9.98
C ASN A 22 -8.79 -12.65 11.00
N GLY A 23 -9.87 -11.96 11.36
CA GLY A 23 -9.84 -10.82 12.26
C GLY A 23 -9.27 -11.14 13.64
N ALA A 24 -9.58 -12.33 14.19
CA ALA A 24 -9.05 -12.74 15.49
C ALA A 24 -7.52 -12.87 15.48
N GLU A 25 -6.95 -13.45 14.43
CA GLU A 25 -5.51 -13.55 14.25
C GLU A 25 -4.87 -12.22 13.80
N ALA A 26 -5.60 -11.38 13.08
CA ALA A 26 -5.16 -10.03 12.72
C ALA A 26 -4.94 -9.16 13.96
N VAL A 27 -5.85 -9.21 14.93
CA VAL A 27 -5.70 -8.52 16.23
C VAL A 27 -4.43 -8.99 16.96
N LYS A 28 -4.20 -10.30 17.03
CA LYS A 28 -2.98 -10.84 17.65
C LYS A 28 -1.72 -10.39 16.91
N THR A 29 -1.78 -10.36 15.59
CA THR A 29 -0.69 -9.93 14.71
C THR A 29 -0.34 -8.45 14.92
N ARG A 30 -1.37 -7.59 15.00
CA ARG A 30 -1.24 -6.16 15.31
C ARG A 30 -0.61 -5.94 16.70
N LEU A 31 -1.08 -6.67 17.71
CA LEU A 31 -0.55 -6.61 19.09
C LEU A 31 0.90 -7.10 19.18
N ALA A 32 1.31 -8.01 18.30
CA ALA A 32 2.70 -8.44 18.15
C ALA A 32 3.59 -7.42 17.39
N GLY A 33 3.05 -6.25 17.03
CA GLY A 33 3.78 -5.17 16.37
C GLY A 33 3.90 -5.30 14.85
N LYS A 34 3.21 -6.26 14.22
CA LYS A 34 3.17 -6.40 12.77
C LYS A 34 2.10 -5.49 12.17
N ALA A 35 2.34 -4.99 10.97
CA ALA A 35 1.30 -4.29 10.22
C ALA A 35 0.32 -5.31 9.62
N ILE A 36 -0.94 -4.89 9.49
CA ILE A 36 -2.02 -5.64 8.85
C ILE A 36 -2.78 -4.70 7.94
N GLN A 37 -3.42 -5.23 6.90
CA GLN A 37 -4.35 -4.51 6.04
C GLN A 37 -5.60 -5.36 5.86
N GLN A 38 -6.77 -4.76 6.06
CA GLN A 38 -8.02 -5.44 5.78
C GLN A 38 -8.25 -5.48 4.27
N ILE A 39 -8.63 -6.64 3.75
CA ILE A 39 -8.97 -6.83 2.33
C ILE A 39 -10.39 -7.36 2.14
N ASP A 40 -11.04 -7.83 3.21
CA ASP A 40 -12.46 -8.23 3.24
C ASP A 40 -12.96 -8.19 4.70
N ASP A 41 -14.25 -8.43 4.93
CA ASP A 41 -14.91 -8.31 6.24
C ASP A 41 -14.18 -9.07 7.37
N ASP A 42 -13.72 -10.29 7.11
CA ASP A 42 -12.95 -11.12 8.05
C ASP A 42 -11.65 -11.65 7.41
N VAL A 43 -11.06 -10.87 6.49
CA VAL A 43 -9.81 -11.25 5.81
C VAL A 43 -8.82 -10.10 5.86
N PHE A 44 -7.64 -10.40 6.41
CA PHE A 44 -6.57 -9.43 6.62
C PHE A 44 -5.28 -9.98 6.04
N GLU A 45 -4.58 -9.15 5.26
CA GLU A 45 -3.20 -9.39 4.92
C GLU A 45 -2.30 -9.05 6.11
N VAL A 46 -1.32 -9.93 6.37
CA VAL A 46 -0.23 -9.65 7.31
C VAL A 46 1.01 -9.21 6.55
N PHE A 47 1.50 -8.02 6.86
CA PHE A 47 2.80 -7.55 6.38
C PHE A 47 3.91 -8.19 7.21
N ASP A 48 4.36 -9.36 6.79
CA ASP A 48 5.49 -10.05 7.43
C ASP A 48 6.82 -9.60 6.80
N TYR A 49 7.36 -8.48 7.30
CA TYR A 49 8.64 -7.92 6.84
C TYR A 49 9.82 -8.87 7.05
N GLU A 50 9.74 -9.81 8.00
CA GLU A 50 10.80 -10.78 8.29
C GLU A 50 10.82 -11.93 7.27
N LYS A 51 9.63 -12.37 6.83
CA LYS A 51 9.50 -13.49 5.88
C LYS A 51 9.61 -13.08 4.42
N ARG A 52 9.26 -11.83 4.07
CA ARG A 52 9.29 -11.36 2.68
C ARG A 52 10.67 -10.93 2.18
N GLY A 53 11.68 -10.98 3.06
CA GLY A 53 13.07 -10.66 2.76
C GLY A 53 13.32 -9.15 2.75
N GLU A 54 14.58 -8.77 3.02
CA GLU A 54 15.04 -7.40 2.83
C GLU A 54 14.86 -7.01 1.35
N GLY A 55 13.97 -6.05 1.08
CA GLY A 55 13.82 -5.46 -0.24
C GLY A 55 12.59 -5.86 -1.06
N ALA A 56 11.47 -6.29 -0.45
CA ALA A 56 10.18 -6.32 -1.17
C ALA A 56 9.74 -4.87 -1.49
N PRO A 57 9.99 -4.37 -2.72
CA PRO A 57 9.86 -2.93 -3.01
C PRO A 57 8.41 -2.45 -2.94
N THR A 58 7.47 -3.39 -3.05
CA THR A 58 6.02 -3.18 -3.10
C THR A 58 5.44 -2.55 -1.84
N TYR A 59 6.17 -2.52 -0.71
CA TYR A 59 5.67 -1.95 0.56
C TYR A 59 6.29 -0.59 0.91
N TYR A 60 7.21 -0.07 0.10
CA TYR A 60 7.88 1.23 0.32
C TYR A 60 7.28 2.35 -0.54
N HIS A 61 5.95 2.41 -0.57
CA HIS A 61 5.20 3.47 -1.22
C HIS A 61 5.07 4.66 -0.28
N ASN A 62 5.44 5.84 -0.76
CA ASN A 62 5.17 7.07 -0.03
C ASN A 62 3.76 7.58 -0.37
N HIS A 63 3.20 8.35 0.57
CA HIS A 63 1.91 8.98 0.38
C HIS A 63 1.99 10.24 -0.51
N SER A 64 0.97 10.44 -1.35
CA SER A 64 0.65 11.72 -1.99
C SER A 64 -0.86 11.96 -1.99
N CYS A 65 -1.30 13.20 -1.74
CA CYS A 65 -2.71 13.60 -1.85
C CYS A 65 -3.18 13.65 -3.32
N ASN A 66 -2.26 13.64 -4.29
CA ASN A 66 -2.54 13.47 -5.71
C ASN A 66 -1.63 12.34 -6.24
N PRO A 67 -1.96 11.07 -5.95
CA PRO A 67 -1.09 9.94 -6.26
C PRO A 67 -1.09 9.60 -7.76
N ASN A 68 0.00 9.02 -8.24
CA ASN A 68 0.11 8.51 -9.61
C ASN A 68 -0.25 7.02 -9.75
N THR A 69 -0.67 6.39 -8.65
CA THR A 69 -1.20 5.02 -8.63
C THR A 69 -2.56 4.96 -7.93
N TRP A 70 -3.31 3.87 -8.15
CA TRP A 70 -4.59 3.60 -7.49
C TRP A 70 -4.83 2.09 -7.31
N MET A 71 -5.70 1.71 -6.37
CA MET A 71 -6.12 0.32 -6.13
C MET A 71 -7.09 -0.17 -7.23
N LYS A 72 -6.66 -1.11 -8.05
CA LYS A 72 -7.55 -1.80 -9.02
C LYS A 72 -8.52 -2.75 -8.31
N ASP A 73 -8.03 -3.39 -7.27
CA ASP A 73 -8.73 -4.32 -6.38
C ASP A 73 -8.01 -4.29 -5.01
N GLU A 74 -8.38 -5.16 -4.08
CA GLU A 74 -8.00 -5.10 -2.67
C GLU A 74 -6.50 -5.30 -2.43
N VAL A 75 -5.77 -5.82 -3.42
CA VAL A 75 -4.33 -6.09 -3.34
C VAL A 75 -3.52 -5.60 -4.54
N THR A 76 -4.16 -5.18 -5.64
CA THR A 76 -3.46 -4.76 -6.86
C THR A 76 -3.43 -3.25 -7.01
N ILE A 77 -2.23 -2.70 -7.15
CA ILE A 77 -1.99 -1.29 -7.46
C ILE A 77 -1.67 -1.15 -8.94
N ILE A 78 -2.35 -0.21 -9.61
CA ILE A 78 -2.11 0.14 -11.01
C ILE A 78 -1.72 1.61 -11.17
N ALA A 79 -1.09 1.94 -12.29
CA ALA A 79 -0.81 3.33 -12.65
C ALA A 79 -2.11 4.08 -13.01
N SER A 80 -2.38 5.21 -12.36
CA SER A 80 -3.60 6.01 -12.61
C SER A 80 -3.50 6.84 -13.90
N ARG A 81 -2.26 7.10 -14.33
CA ARG A 81 -1.85 7.78 -15.57
C ARG A 81 -0.54 7.17 -16.08
N ASP A 82 -0.03 7.65 -17.22
CA ASP A 82 1.36 7.36 -17.60
C ASP A 82 2.32 7.95 -16.55
N ILE A 83 3.32 7.18 -16.15
CA ILE A 83 4.34 7.50 -15.14
C ILE A 83 5.71 7.44 -15.81
N ALA A 84 6.47 8.53 -15.76
CA ALA A 84 7.76 8.59 -16.42
C ALA A 84 8.83 7.75 -15.69
N SER A 85 9.93 7.44 -16.38
CA SER A 85 11.15 6.97 -15.71
C SER A 85 11.59 7.98 -14.65
N ASP A 86 12.13 7.48 -13.55
CA ASP A 86 12.61 8.22 -12.38
C ASP A 86 11.53 9.01 -11.62
N GLU A 87 10.26 8.82 -11.96
CA GLU A 87 9.15 9.38 -11.20
C GLU A 87 8.89 8.53 -9.95
N GLU A 88 8.60 9.19 -8.81
CA GLU A 88 8.26 8.51 -7.58
C GLU A 88 6.86 7.89 -7.67
N LEU A 89 6.75 6.62 -7.31
CA LEU A 89 5.49 5.89 -7.21
C LEU A 89 4.84 6.20 -5.86
N THR A 90 3.68 6.85 -5.90
CA THR A 90 2.96 7.35 -4.72
C THR A 90 1.54 6.83 -4.67
N VAL A 91 1.00 6.68 -3.45
CA VAL A 91 -0.36 6.17 -3.18
C VAL A 91 -1.09 7.14 -2.25
N ASP A 92 -2.42 7.11 -2.22
CA ASP A 92 -3.18 7.66 -1.10
C ASP A 92 -3.34 6.58 -0.02
N TYR A 93 -2.91 6.86 1.22
CA TYR A 93 -3.01 5.90 2.33
C TYR A 93 -4.47 5.65 2.72
N ALA A 94 -5.37 6.60 2.44
CA ALA A 94 -6.79 6.40 2.67
C ALA A 94 -7.42 5.29 1.81
N MET A 95 -6.75 4.83 0.74
CA MET A 95 -7.28 3.76 -0.11
C MET A 95 -7.31 2.38 0.57
N PHE A 96 -6.54 2.19 1.64
CA PHE A 96 -6.40 0.89 2.31
C PHE A 96 -6.38 1.03 3.85
N GLU A 97 -6.78 2.20 4.36
CA GLU A 97 -7.10 2.36 5.77
C GLU A 97 -8.52 1.86 6.03
N ALA A 98 -8.67 1.03 7.05
CA ALA A 98 -9.93 0.37 7.39
C ALA A 98 -10.52 0.87 8.73
N ASP A 99 -9.69 1.53 9.54
CA ASP A 99 -10.14 2.18 10.77
C ASP A 99 -10.77 3.54 10.44
N GLU A 100 -12.10 3.62 10.53
CA GLU A 100 -12.87 4.86 10.27
C GLU A 100 -12.51 5.99 11.22
N ASP A 101 -11.99 5.67 12.41
CA ASP A 101 -11.53 6.63 13.40
C ASP A 101 -10.04 6.99 13.23
N HIS A 102 -9.37 6.45 12.20
CA HIS A 102 -7.97 6.73 11.94
C HIS A 102 -7.73 8.21 11.66
N VAL A 103 -6.83 8.81 12.43
CA VAL A 103 -6.30 10.14 12.17
C VAL A 103 -4.81 10.01 11.88
N ALA A 104 -4.39 10.51 10.72
CA ALA A 104 -2.98 10.53 10.34
C ALA A 104 -2.16 11.23 11.43
N ILE A 105 -1.12 10.55 11.92
CA ILE A 105 -0.32 10.98 13.08
C ILE A 105 0.53 12.23 12.76
N ALA A 106 0.80 12.50 11.48
CA ALA A 106 1.63 13.60 11.02
C ALA A 106 0.99 14.38 9.87
N GLU A 107 1.28 15.68 9.81
CA GLU A 107 0.96 16.49 8.64
C GLU A 107 1.63 15.92 7.38
N CYS A 108 0.83 15.76 6.33
CA CYS A 108 1.30 15.27 5.04
C CYS A 108 2.38 16.20 4.47
N LYS A 109 3.48 15.60 3.97
CA LYS A 109 4.62 16.33 3.39
C LYS A 109 4.77 16.11 1.88
N CYS A 110 3.72 15.65 1.21
CA CYS A 110 3.79 15.35 -0.23
C CYS A 110 3.93 16.60 -1.10
N GLY A 111 3.60 17.80 -0.59
CA GLY A 111 3.73 19.06 -1.31
C GLY A 111 2.72 19.26 -2.44
N THR A 112 1.69 18.41 -2.53
CA THR A 112 0.54 18.65 -3.41
C THR A 112 -0.22 19.89 -2.91
N PRO A 113 -0.60 20.83 -3.81
CA PRO A 113 -1.40 22.02 -3.46
C PRO A 113 -2.77 21.70 -2.85
#